data_AF-A0A9E8SK03-F1
#
_entry.id   AF-A0A9E8SK03-F1
#
_cell.length_a   1.000
_cell.length_b   1.000
_cell.length_c   1.000
_cell.angle_alpha   90.00
_cell.angle_beta   90.00
_cell.angle_gamma   90.00
#
_symmetry.space_group_name_H-M   'P 1'
#
loop_
_entity.id
_entity.type
_entity.pdbx_description
1 polymer ?
#
loop_
_entity_poly.entity_id
_entity_poly.type
_entity_poly.pdbx_seq_one_letter_code
_entity_poly.pdbx_strand_id
1 'polypeptide(L)'
;MESKKPQKTQTDRLEEMKKLIEQSKDMTSIQPLLFPLEELGDEDISFDSNIFNDIADPDKSHRLYFTMQRMLVDNLPRGKENKPLRQQVYDQKNLFLNRGKALDKNGIRHSSGQMTYISTFLEPAFNVTANWVKSGGGPMHIFMAFYDLNKANGFSLES
;
A
#
# COMPACT_ATOMS: atom_id res chain seq x y z
N MET A 1 -11.10 -29.32 18.39
CA MET A 1 -9.72 -29.17 17.88
C MET A 1 -9.79 -28.33 16.61
N GLU A 2 -9.69 -27.01 16.72
CA GLU A 2 -9.67 -26.13 15.55
C GLU A 2 -8.27 -26.11 14.96
N SER A 3 -8.16 -26.47 13.68
CA SER A 3 -6.91 -26.47 12.92
C SER A 3 -6.44 -25.03 12.69
N LYS A 4 -5.38 -24.63 13.39
CA LYS A 4 -4.65 -23.39 13.12
C LYS A 4 -4.11 -23.44 11.68
N LYS A 5 -4.59 -22.58 10.78
CA LYS A 5 -3.88 -22.32 9.52
C LYS A 5 -2.55 -21.63 9.87
N PRO A 6 -1.40 -22.09 9.34
CA PRO A 6 -0.13 -21.44 9.62
C PRO A 6 -0.13 -20.02 9.04
N GLN A 7 0.21 -19.04 9.88
CA GLN A 7 0.45 -17.66 9.44
C GLN A 7 1.72 -17.66 8.58
N LYS A 8 1.61 -17.12 7.37
CA LYS A 8 2.74 -17.02 6.43
C LYS A 8 3.69 -15.94 6.91
N THR A 9 4.96 -16.30 7.06
CA THR A 9 6.05 -15.38 7.39
C THR A 9 6.26 -14.39 6.24
N GLN A 10 6.98 -13.30 6.51
CA GLN A 10 7.16 -12.26 5.51
C GLN A 10 8.01 -12.73 4.30
N THR A 11 8.92 -13.68 4.54
CA THR A 11 9.66 -14.41 3.52
C THR A 11 8.75 -15.27 2.65
N ASP A 12 7.77 -15.96 3.23
CA ASP A 12 6.81 -16.78 2.48
C ASP A 12 5.95 -15.95 1.52
N ARG A 13 5.59 -14.72 1.94
CA ARG A 13 4.82 -13.79 1.10
C ARG A 13 5.64 -13.24 -0.07
N LEU A 14 6.94 -13.01 0.14
CA LEU A 14 7.85 -12.59 -0.91
C LEU A 14 7.98 -13.68 -2.00
N GLU A 15 8.12 -14.93 -1.57
CA GLU A 15 8.21 -16.07 -2.47
C GLU A 15 6.89 -16.33 -3.21
N GLU A 16 5.76 -16.23 -2.50
CA GLU A 16 4.43 -16.29 -3.11
C GLU A 16 4.24 -15.18 -4.16
N MET A 17 4.69 -13.95 -3.87
CA MET A 17 4.60 -12.86 -4.83
C MET A 17 5.43 -13.12 -6.09
N LYS A 18 6.68 -13.58 -5.94
CA LYS A 18 7.54 -13.92 -7.09
C LYS A 18 6.87 -14.98 -7.98
N LYS A 19 6.31 -16.01 -7.36
CA LYS A 19 5.58 -17.07 -8.07
C LYS A 19 4.34 -16.53 -8.80
N LEU A 20 3.58 -15.65 -8.17
CA LEU A 20 2.38 -15.05 -8.78
C LEU A 20 2.72 -14.17 -9.99
N ILE A 21 3.85 -13.45 -9.94
CA ILE A 21 4.34 -12.64 -11.07
C ILE A 21 4.74 -13.54 -12.24
N GLU A 22 5.47 -14.63 -11.97
CA GLU A 22 5.89 -15.58 -13.01
C GLU A 22 4.69 -16.28 -13.68
N GLN A 23 3.63 -16.52 -12.91
CA GLN A 23 2.38 -17.08 -13.41
C GLN A 23 1.53 -16.06 -14.21
N SER A 24 1.72 -14.76 -13.99
CA SER A 24 1.01 -13.71 -14.73
C SER A 24 1.71 -13.42 -16.06
N LYS A 25 1.07 -13.78 -17.18
CA LYS A 25 1.61 -13.58 -18.53
C LYS A 25 1.52 -12.12 -19.05
N ASP A 26 0.91 -11.23 -18.29
CA ASP A 26 0.69 -9.83 -18.69
C ASP A 26 1.74 -8.92 -18.05
N MET A 27 2.81 -8.63 -18.79
CA MET A 27 3.63 -7.45 -18.54
C MET A 27 2.81 -6.21 -18.91
N THR A 28 2.31 -5.54 -17.88
CA THR A 28 1.90 -4.14 -17.76
C THR A 28 1.46 -3.45 -19.07
N SER A 29 0.15 -3.40 -19.32
CA SER A 29 -0.42 -2.32 -20.15
C SER A 29 -0.41 -1.03 -19.34
N ILE A 30 0.73 -0.33 -19.32
CA ILE A 30 0.87 0.98 -18.68
C ILE A 30 -0.05 1.96 -19.43
N GLN A 31 -1.12 2.42 -18.79
CA GLN A 31 -1.88 3.57 -19.28
C GLN A 31 -1.32 4.83 -18.61
N PRO A 32 -0.96 5.89 -19.36
CA PRO A 32 -0.55 7.15 -18.75
C PRO A 32 -1.73 7.73 -17.96
N LEU A 33 -1.51 8.03 -16.68
CA LEU A 33 -2.49 8.72 -15.84
C LEU A 33 -2.65 10.18 -16.27
N LEU A 34 -3.89 10.60 -16.47
CA LEU A 34 -4.29 11.96 -16.81
C LEU A 34 -4.63 12.75 -15.52
N PHE A 35 -3.65 13.03 -14.67
CA PHE A 35 -3.83 13.96 -13.53
C PHE A 35 -2.59 14.84 -13.35
N PRO A 36 -2.75 16.16 -13.11
CA PRO A 36 -1.62 17.02 -12.76
C PRO A 36 -1.11 16.65 -11.37
N LEU A 37 0.14 16.19 -11.29
CA LEU A 37 0.79 15.84 -10.02
C LEU A 37 1.31 17.09 -9.29
N GLU A 38 1.44 18.23 -9.99
CA GLU A 38 1.92 19.53 -9.48
C GLU A 38 1.10 20.17 -8.32
N GLU A 39 -0.06 19.62 -7.95
CA GLU A 39 -0.93 20.22 -6.92
C GLU A 39 -0.76 19.62 -5.51
N LEU A 40 0.35 18.94 -5.25
CA LEU A 40 0.70 18.42 -3.93
C LEU A 40 2.08 18.98 -3.57
N GLY A 41 2.08 19.97 -2.68
CA GLY A 41 3.27 20.75 -2.33
C GLY A 41 4.44 19.89 -1.84
N ASP A 42 5.64 20.33 -2.16
CA ASP A 42 6.90 19.77 -1.68
C ASP A 42 7.10 20.20 -0.21
N GLU A 43 6.58 19.44 0.75
CA GLU A 43 6.86 19.68 2.18
C GLU A 43 7.94 18.70 2.70
N ASP A 44 9.03 19.29 3.19
CA ASP A 44 10.19 18.63 3.78
C ASP A 44 9.78 17.79 5.00
N ILE A 45 10.15 16.50 4.98
CA ILE A 45 9.87 15.54 6.06
C ILE A 45 10.79 15.84 7.25
N SER A 46 10.36 16.73 8.13
CA SER A 46 10.96 16.97 9.44
C SER A 46 9.97 16.58 10.54
N PHE A 47 10.48 16.02 11.65
CA PHE A 47 9.67 15.52 12.76
C PHE A 47 9.02 16.70 13.50
N ASP A 48 7.85 17.12 13.02
CA ASP A 48 7.21 18.35 13.48
C ASP A 48 6.06 18.07 14.47
N SER A 49 5.96 18.96 15.45
CA SER A 49 4.91 19.01 16.48
C SER A 49 3.48 19.24 15.93
N ASN A 50 3.35 19.31 14.60
CA ASN A 50 2.14 19.54 13.82
C ASN A 50 1.23 18.31 13.61
N ILE A 51 1.52 17.16 14.23
CA ILE A 51 0.67 15.94 14.16
C ILE A 51 -0.82 16.22 14.46
N PHE A 52 -1.13 17.23 15.29
CA PHE A 52 -2.51 17.61 15.60
C PHE A 52 -3.21 18.39 14.47
N ASN A 53 -2.47 19.17 13.68
CA ASN A 53 -3.00 19.85 12.48
C ASN A 53 -3.19 18.86 11.32
N ASP A 54 -2.41 17.79 11.32
CA ASP A 54 -2.37 16.72 10.32
C ASP A 54 -3.61 15.81 10.30
N ILE A 55 -4.45 15.89 11.35
CA ILE A 55 -5.71 15.13 11.48
C ILE A 55 -6.91 15.94 10.96
N ALA A 56 -6.76 17.26 10.78
CA ALA A 56 -7.88 18.18 10.69
C ALA A 56 -8.48 18.35 9.28
N ASP A 57 -7.94 17.69 8.26
CA ASP A 57 -8.45 17.79 6.87
C ASP A 57 -8.97 16.43 6.34
N PRO A 58 -10.24 16.09 6.61
CA PRO A 58 -10.89 14.89 6.08
C PRO A 58 -10.91 14.83 4.55
N ASP A 59 -11.01 15.98 3.88
CA ASP A 59 -11.11 16.05 2.42
C ASP A 59 -9.77 15.72 1.77
N LYS A 60 -8.66 16.27 2.30
CA LYS A 60 -7.30 15.91 1.89
C LYS A 60 -7.03 14.43 2.11
N SER A 61 -7.40 13.89 3.29
CA SER A 61 -7.24 12.46 3.56
C SER A 61 -8.01 11.59 2.57
N HIS A 62 -9.29 11.92 2.34
CA HIS A 62 -10.13 11.21 1.40
C HIS A 62 -9.53 11.26 -0.02
N ARG A 63 -9.16 12.45 -0.51
CA ARG A 63 -8.55 12.65 -1.83
C ARG A 63 -7.28 11.80 -1.99
N LEU A 64 -6.34 11.88 -1.06
CA LEU A 64 -5.08 11.14 -1.12
C LEU A 64 -5.33 9.63 -1.11
N TYR A 65 -6.17 9.13 -0.20
CA TYR A 65 -6.47 7.70 -0.09
C TYR A 65 -7.07 7.15 -1.39
N PHE A 66 -8.12 7.79 -1.91
CA PHE A 66 -8.83 7.29 -3.08
C PHE A 66 -8.02 7.47 -4.36
N THR A 67 -7.23 8.54 -4.47
CA THR A 67 -6.33 8.73 -5.62
C THR A 67 -5.25 7.65 -5.66
N MET A 68 -4.58 7.38 -4.52
CA MET A 68 -3.65 6.26 -4.40
C MET A 68 -4.32 4.91 -4.72
N GLN A 69 -5.50 4.66 -4.17
CA GLN A 69 -6.24 3.43 -4.44
C GLN A 69 -6.56 3.28 -5.94
N ARG A 70 -6.91 4.38 -6.60
CA ARG A 70 -7.18 4.40 -8.03
C ARG A 70 -5.93 4.10 -8.85
N MET A 71 -4.80 4.72 -8.52
CA MET A 71 -3.50 4.42 -9.16
C MET A 71 -3.17 2.93 -9.11
N LEU A 72 -3.34 2.28 -7.96
CA LEU A 72 -3.11 0.84 -7.83
C LEU A 72 -4.09 0.01 -8.67
N VAL A 73 -5.38 0.35 -8.67
CA VAL A 73 -6.41 -0.38 -9.45
C VAL A 73 -6.16 -0.25 -10.95
N ASP A 74 -5.71 0.91 -11.41
CA ASP A 74 -5.50 1.18 -12.81
C ASP A 74 -4.21 0.54 -13.36
N ASN A 75 -3.16 0.45 -12.54
CA ASN A 75 -1.83 0.01 -12.99
C ASN A 75 -1.45 -1.42 -12.59
N LEU A 76 -2.12 -2.04 -11.62
CA LEU A 76 -1.89 -3.45 -11.30
C LEU A 76 -2.58 -4.38 -12.31
N PRO A 77 -2.01 -5.58 -12.59
CA PRO A 77 -2.61 -6.57 -13.47
C PRO A 77 -4.07 -6.86 -13.09
N ARG A 78 -4.97 -6.72 -14.06
CA ARG A 78 -6.41 -6.93 -13.91
C ARG A 78 -6.74 -8.43 -14.02
N GLY A 79 -8.01 -8.79 -13.84
CA GLY A 79 -8.48 -10.18 -13.93
C GLY A 79 -8.51 -10.93 -12.61
N LYS A 80 -9.14 -12.11 -12.63
CA LYS A 80 -9.44 -12.91 -11.42
C LYS A 80 -8.20 -13.66 -10.95
N GLU A 81 -7.42 -14.17 -11.89
CA GLU A 81 -6.13 -14.83 -11.72
C GLU A 81 -5.11 -13.92 -11.03
N ASN A 82 -5.12 -12.61 -11.33
CA ASN A 82 -4.22 -11.64 -10.70
C ASN A 82 -4.75 -11.07 -9.37
N LYS A 83 -5.93 -11.50 -8.90
CA LYS A 83 -6.50 -11.04 -7.63
C LYS A 83 -5.57 -11.29 -6.42
N PRO A 84 -4.94 -12.47 -6.26
CA PRO A 84 -4.03 -12.72 -5.14
C PRO A 84 -2.82 -11.77 -5.15
N LEU A 85 -2.28 -11.47 -6.33
CA LEU A 85 -1.16 -10.53 -6.50
C LEU A 85 -1.56 -9.11 -6.06
N ARG A 86 -2.71 -8.61 -6.50
CA ARG A 86 -3.23 -7.31 -6.04
C ARG A 86 -3.45 -7.29 -4.54
N GLN A 87 -3.94 -8.40 -3.98
CA GLN A 87 -4.19 -8.51 -2.54
C GLN A 87 -2.90 -8.40 -1.72
N GLN A 88 -1.78 -8.99 -2.17
CA GLN A 88 -0.50 -8.85 -1.47
C GLN A 88 -0.04 -7.39 -1.40
N VAL A 89 -0.18 -6.64 -2.50
CA VAL A 89 0.13 -5.19 -2.51
C VAL A 89 -0.80 -4.42 -1.57
N TYR A 90 -2.10 -4.72 -1.60
CA TYR A 90 -3.08 -4.08 -0.71
C TYR A 90 -2.85 -4.42 0.77
N ASP A 91 -2.42 -5.64 1.08
CA ASP A 91 -2.10 -6.04 2.44
C ASP A 91 -0.91 -5.24 2.98
N GLN A 92 0.18 -5.10 2.20
CA GLN A 92 1.34 -4.30 2.60
C GLN A 92 0.99 -2.82 2.75
N LYS A 93 0.29 -2.23 1.77
CA LYS A 93 -0.19 -0.85 1.84
C LYS A 93 -1.03 -0.63 3.09
N ASN A 94 -1.98 -1.53 3.34
CA ASN A 94 -2.88 -1.37 4.47
C ASN A 94 -2.18 -1.62 5.80
N LEU A 95 -1.20 -2.50 5.89
CA LEU A 95 -0.40 -2.67 7.10
C LEU A 95 0.25 -1.35 7.50
N PHE A 96 0.83 -0.65 6.52
CA PHE A 96 1.45 0.66 6.72
C PHE A 96 0.44 1.70 7.19
N LEU A 97 -0.64 1.89 6.43
CA LEU A 97 -1.68 2.88 6.75
C LEU A 97 -2.36 2.63 8.10
N ASN A 98 -2.39 1.37 8.56
CA ASN A 98 -2.99 0.99 9.84
C ASN A 98 -1.96 0.81 10.96
N ARG A 99 -0.74 1.33 10.80
CA ARG A 99 0.30 1.37 11.84
C ARG A 99 0.64 -0.03 12.37
N GLY A 100 0.79 -0.99 11.46
CA GLY A 100 1.11 -2.38 11.78
C GLY A 100 -0.08 -3.25 12.20
N LYS A 101 -1.31 -2.73 12.24
CA LYS A 101 -2.49 -3.56 12.51
C LYS A 101 -2.82 -4.45 11.31
N ALA A 102 -2.45 -5.71 11.41
CA ALA A 102 -2.81 -6.75 10.45
C ALA A 102 -4.30 -7.13 10.54
N LEU A 103 -4.75 -7.98 9.60
CA LEU A 103 -6.08 -8.59 9.68
C LEU A 103 -6.10 -9.62 10.82
N ASP A 104 -7.18 -9.63 11.58
CA ASP A 104 -7.43 -10.68 12.57
C ASP A 104 -7.75 -12.04 11.90
N LYS A 105 -7.98 -13.06 12.72
CA LYS A 105 -8.36 -14.41 12.26
C LYS A 105 -9.68 -14.45 11.46
N ASN A 106 -10.52 -13.42 11.57
CA ASN A 106 -11.79 -13.29 10.87
C ASN A 106 -11.65 -12.44 9.59
N GLY A 107 -10.45 -11.92 9.28
CA GLY A 107 -10.23 -11.04 8.14
C GLY A 107 -10.66 -9.59 8.38
N ILE A 108 -10.70 -9.14 9.64
CA ILE A 108 -11.11 -7.81 10.06
C ILE A 108 -9.91 -7.08 10.69
N ARG A 109 -9.65 -5.83 10.26
CA ARG A 109 -8.51 -5.03 10.75
C ARG A 109 -8.81 -4.15 11.96
N HIS A 110 -10.10 -3.93 12.25
CA HIS A 110 -10.59 -2.98 13.27
C HIS A 110 -9.96 -1.56 13.18
N SER A 111 -9.49 -1.20 11.99
CA SER A 111 -8.84 0.09 11.70
C SER A 111 -9.07 0.43 10.23
N SER A 112 -9.28 1.73 9.95
CA SER A 112 -9.44 2.26 8.60
C SER A 112 -8.21 3.07 8.22
N GLY A 113 -7.63 2.74 7.06
CA GLY A 113 -6.49 3.48 6.51
C GLY A 113 -6.85 4.90 6.02
N GLN A 114 -8.15 5.22 5.91
CA GLN A 114 -8.64 6.56 5.57
C GLN A 114 -8.54 7.54 6.75
N MET A 115 -8.49 7.02 7.98
CA MET A 115 -8.45 7.83 9.21
C MET A 115 -7.05 7.81 9.83
N THR A 116 -6.02 7.62 9.02
CA THR A 116 -4.62 7.64 9.47
C THR A 116 -4.05 9.05 9.45
N TYR A 117 -2.88 9.27 10.05
CA TYR A 117 -2.21 10.57 10.04
C TYR A 117 -1.72 10.91 8.62
N ILE A 118 -2.04 12.11 8.15
CA ILE A 118 -1.82 12.51 6.75
C ILE A 118 -0.32 12.53 6.42
N SER A 119 0.47 13.40 7.05
CA SER A 119 1.90 13.56 6.74
C SER A 119 2.73 12.33 7.10
N THR A 120 2.35 11.60 8.17
CA THR A 120 3.17 10.45 8.62
C THR A 120 2.92 9.18 7.82
N PHE A 121 1.69 8.94 7.34
CA PHE A 121 1.34 7.67 6.71
C PHE A 121 0.71 7.83 5.33
N LEU A 122 -0.23 8.76 5.17
CA LEU A 122 -0.99 8.85 3.94
C LEU A 122 -0.18 9.46 2.79
N GLU A 123 0.54 10.55 3.04
CA GLU A 123 1.41 11.20 2.07
C GLU A 123 2.60 10.32 1.66
N PRO A 124 3.35 9.66 2.57
CA PRO A 124 4.40 8.72 2.18
C PRO A 124 3.87 7.56 1.34
N ALA A 125 2.71 7.00 1.69
CA ALA A 125 2.06 5.94 0.92
C ALA A 125 1.63 6.40 -0.48
N PHE A 126 1.07 7.60 -0.55
CA PHE A 126 0.71 8.24 -1.81
C PHE A 126 1.95 8.47 -2.69
N ASN A 127 3.00 9.07 -2.14
CA ASN A 127 4.25 9.38 -2.85
C ASN A 127 4.93 8.12 -3.38
N VAL A 128 4.98 7.05 -2.59
CA VAL A 128 5.49 5.74 -3.04
C VAL A 128 4.68 5.21 -4.23
N THR A 129 3.36 5.32 -4.17
CA THR A 129 2.47 4.87 -5.26
C THR A 129 2.63 5.74 -6.51
N ALA A 130 2.67 7.07 -6.36
CA ALA A 130 2.84 8.01 -7.46
C ALA A 130 4.20 7.82 -8.16
N ASN A 131 5.28 7.65 -7.40
CA ASN A 131 6.61 7.39 -7.95
C ASN A 131 6.69 6.04 -8.66
N TRP A 132 6.02 5.01 -8.14
CA TRP A 132 5.92 3.71 -8.80
C TRP A 132 5.19 3.80 -10.14
N VAL A 133 4.07 4.53 -10.21
CA VAL A 133 3.36 4.78 -11.48
C VAL A 133 4.24 5.56 -12.44
N LYS A 134 4.84 6.68 -11.98
CA LYS A 134 5.69 7.56 -12.79
C LYS A 134 6.89 6.82 -13.38
N SER A 135 7.45 5.86 -12.65
CA SER A 135 8.57 5.03 -13.12
C SER A 135 8.15 3.84 -13.99
N GLY A 136 6.86 3.59 -14.17
CA GLY A 136 6.38 2.41 -14.91
C GLY A 136 6.71 1.09 -14.20
N GLY A 137 6.82 1.11 -12.87
CA GLY A 137 7.24 -0.05 -12.10
C GLY A 137 6.28 -1.23 -12.20
N GLY A 138 6.80 -2.45 -12.27
CA GLY A 138 5.99 -3.67 -12.12
C GLY A 138 5.45 -3.89 -10.69
N PRO A 139 4.55 -4.86 -10.47
CA PRO A 139 3.93 -5.14 -9.17
C PRO A 139 4.93 -5.43 -8.04
N MET A 140 6.05 -6.10 -8.34
CA MET A 140 7.09 -6.38 -7.35
C MET A 140 7.64 -5.10 -6.72
N HIS A 141 7.85 -4.06 -7.52
CA HIS A 141 8.44 -2.81 -7.05
C HIS A 141 7.54 -2.12 -6.02
N ILE A 142 6.24 -2.02 -6.29
CA ILE A 142 5.31 -1.38 -5.33
C ILE A 142 5.13 -2.21 -4.05
N PHE A 143 5.16 -3.54 -4.15
CA PHE A 143 5.15 -4.39 -2.96
C PHE A 143 6.42 -4.19 -2.12
N MET A 144 7.60 -4.20 -2.75
CA MET A 144 8.86 -3.99 -2.04
C MET A 144 8.92 -2.59 -1.42
N ALA A 145 8.43 -1.57 -2.11
CA ALA A 145 8.38 -0.21 -1.57
C ALA A 145 7.50 -0.14 -0.30
N PHE A 146 6.31 -0.76 -0.29
CA PHE A 146 5.50 -0.82 0.93
C PHE A 146 6.11 -1.75 1.99
N TYR A 147 6.77 -2.83 1.59
CA TYR A 147 7.49 -3.71 2.50
C TYR A 147 8.61 -2.97 3.25
N ASP A 148 9.41 -2.19 2.52
CA ASP A 148 10.50 -1.41 3.10
C ASP A 148 9.96 -0.29 4.00
N LEU A 149 8.86 0.37 3.61
CA LEU A 149 8.15 1.32 4.49
C LEU A 149 7.68 0.66 5.80
N ASN A 150 7.06 -0.52 5.71
CA ASN A 150 6.62 -1.27 6.87
C ASN A 150 7.81 -1.64 7.77
N LYS A 151 8.88 -2.17 7.19
CA LYS A 151 10.10 -2.56 7.91
C LYS A 151 10.75 -1.37 8.60
N ALA A 152 10.85 -0.22 7.93
CA ALA A 152 11.40 1.02 8.50
C ALA A 152 10.59 1.52 9.71
N ASN A 153 9.28 1.22 9.74
CA ASN A 153 8.39 1.57 10.84
C ASN A 153 8.22 0.44 11.87
N GLY A 154 8.95 -0.67 11.74
CA GLY A 154 8.87 -1.83 12.64
C GLY A 154 7.58 -2.63 12.50
N PHE A 155 6.83 -2.47 11.41
CA PHE A 155 5.60 -3.20 11.14
C PHE A 155 5.91 -4.53 10.44
N SER A 156 5.36 -5.61 10.96
CA SER A 156 5.39 -6.93 10.34
C SER A 156 3.99 -7.51 10.26
N LEU A 157 3.79 -8.47 9.36
CA LEU A 157 2.56 -9.25 9.28
C LEU A 157 2.54 -10.42 10.27
N GLU A 158 3.53 -10.48 11.17
CA GLU A 158 3.66 -11.52 12.18
C GLU A 158 2.97 -11.02 13.45
N SER A 159 1.85 -11.63 13.81
CA SER A 159 1.09 -11.37 15.04
C SER A 159 0.57 -12.67 15.59
#